data_AF-A0A652KSZ5-F1
#
_entry.id   AF-A0A652KSZ5-F1
#
_cell.length_a   1.000
_cell.length_b   1.000
_cell.length_c   1.000
_cell.angle_alpha   90.00
_cell.angle_beta   90.00
_cell.angle_gamma   90.00
#
_symmetry.space_group_name_H-M   'P 1'
#
loop_
_entity.id
_entity.type
_entity.pdbx_description
1 polymer ?
#
loop_
_entity_poly.entity_id
_entity_poly.type
_entity_poly.pdbx_seq_one_letter_code
_entity_poly.pdbx_strand_id
1 'polypeptide(L)'
;MLSARTGGRRVAGTTTPGGTTVTEVTAELAALDDPRIRAVNEKHGDDHGVNLGKLRALAKRLKTQQELARELWGTEETAARLLALLVCRPKAFERDELDTMLRGARTPKVHDWLVGYVVKKSPHAEELRLAWSADPDPVVASAGWALTTERVAKKPEGLDLAGLLDVIEARMKDAPDRLQWAMNHCLAQIGISHEEHRARALGIGERLEVLKDYPTSPGCTSPYAPVWITEMVRRQEEA
;
A
#
# COMPACT_ATOMS: atom_id res chain seq x y z
N MET A 1 -36.13 -7.53 -43.90
CA MET A 1 -36.13 -8.39 -42.70
C MET A 1 -34.98 -7.95 -41.81
N LEU A 2 -35.33 -7.54 -40.58
CA LEU A 2 -34.52 -7.31 -39.37
C LEU A 2 -33.26 -6.43 -39.43
N SER A 3 -33.48 -5.16 -39.06
CA SER A 3 -32.55 -4.30 -38.33
C SER A 3 -32.30 -4.85 -36.92
N ALA A 4 -31.05 -5.16 -36.57
CA ALA A 4 -30.66 -5.51 -35.20
C ALA A 4 -30.01 -4.29 -34.53
N ARG A 5 -30.75 -3.68 -33.59
CA ARG A 5 -30.25 -2.66 -32.66
C ARG A 5 -29.38 -3.34 -31.61
N THR A 6 -28.10 -2.99 -31.54
CA THR A 6 -27.23 -3.28 -30.40
C THR A 6 -27.61 -2.35 -29.25
N GLY A 7 -28.33 -2.90 -28.27
CA GLY A 7 -28.66 -2.21 -27.03
C GLY A 7 -27.43 -2.07 -26.13
N GLY A 8 -26.89 -0.86 -26.05
CA GLY A 8 -25.97 -0.47 -25.00
C GLY A 8 -26.70 -0.52 -23.65
N ARG A 9 -26.24 -1.40 -22.76
CA ARG A 9 -26.74 -1.50 -21.38
C ARG A 9 -26.25 -0.26 -20.64
N ARG A 10 -27.12 0.75 -20.49
CA ARG A 10 -26.91 1.85 -19.55
C ARG A 10 -26.87 1.24 -18.15
N VAL A 11 -25.72 1.36 -17.49
CA VAL A 11 -25.63 1.19 -16.04
C VAL A 11 -26.40 2.37 -15.44
N ALA A 12 -27.57 2.10 -14.87
CA ALA A 12 -28.33 3.10 -14.13
C ALA A 12 -27.53 3.44 -12.87
N GLY A 13 -27.14 4.71 -12.72
CA GLY A 13 -26.39 5.18 -11.56
C GLY A 13 -27.22 4.97 -10.29
N THR A 14 -26.77 4.09 -9.41
CA THR A 14 -27.31 3.94 -8.07
C THR A 14 -26.94 5.17 -7.26
N THR A 15 -27.96 5.91 -6.82
CA THR A 15 -27.78 7.08 -5.97
C THR A 15 -27.46 6.63 -4.54
N THR A 16 -26.24 6.86 -4.08
CA THR A 16 -25.83 6.64 -2.69
C THR A 16 -26.61 7.56 -1.72
N PRO A 17 -26.70 7.27 -0.41
CA PRO A 17 -27.49 8.06 0.56
C PRO A 17 -27.12 9.56 0.66
N GLY A 18 -26.04 10.01 0.02
CA GLY A 18 -25.63 11.42 -0.11
C GLY A 18 -25.96 12.07 -1.46
N GLY A 19 -26.71 11.43 -2.37
CA GLY A 19 -27.07 11.98 -3.68
C GLY A 19 -25.97 11.93 -4.74
N THR A 20 -24.71 11.84 -4.33
CA THR A 20 -23.55 11.78 -5.24
C THR A 20 -23.47 10.41 -5.94
N THR A 21 -23.29 10.43 -7.26
CA THR A 21 -23.14 9.23 -8.09
C THR A 21 -21.68 8.97 -8.47
N VAL A 22 -21.34 7.71 -8.75
CA VAL A 22 -20.00 7.36 -9.28
C VAL A 22 -19.67 8.17 -10.54
N THR A 23 -20.63 8.35 -11.43
CA THR A 23 -20.46 9.09 -12.70
C THR A 23 -20.03 10.54 -12.47
N GLU A 24 -20.71 11.25 -11.57
CA GLU A 24 -20.35 12.64 -11.21
C GLU A 24 -18.92 12.71 -10.66
N VAL A 25 -18.56 11.80 -9.75
CA VAL A 25 -17.24 11.78 -9.13
C VAL A 25 -16.14 11.44 -10.14
N THR A 26 -16.36 10.48 -11.05
CA THR A 26 -15.41 10.21 -12.13
C THR A 26 -15.25 11.40 -13.08
N ALA A 27 -16.31 12.15 -13.37
CA ALA A 27 -16.22 13.37 -14.17
C ALA A 27 -15.39 14.45 -13.45
N GLU A 28 -15.57 14.62 -12.14
CA GLU A 28 -14.73 15.51 -11.34
C GLU A 28 -13.27 15.07 -11.32
N LEU A 29 -12.99 13.77 -11.17
CA LEU A 29 -11.64 13.22 -11.21
C LEU A 29 -10.98 13.45 -12.58
N ALA A 30 -11.72 13.29 -13.67
CA ALA A 30 -11.23 13.57 -15.02
C ALA A 30 -10.86 15.06 -15.20
N ALA A 31 -11.64 15.98 -14.61
CA ALA A 31 -11.33 17.40 -14.63
C ALA A 31 -10.10 17.78 -13.77
N LEU A 32 -9.66 16.90 -12.86
CA LEU A 32 -8.44 17.08 -12.07
C LEU A 32 -7.18 16.54 -12.74
N ASP A 33 -7.32 15.90 -13.91
CA ASP A 33 -6.18 15.31 -14.62
C ASP A 33 -5.22 16.36 -15.15
N ASP A 34 -3.92 16.17 -14.89
CA ASP A 34 -2.84 17.01 -15.39
C ASP A 34 -1.79 16.12 -16.08
N PRO A 35 -1.54 16.28 -17.40
CA PRO A 35 -0.53 15.51 -18.11
C PRO A 35 0.89 15.63 -17.54
N ARG A 36 1.24 16.76 -16.93
CA ARG A 36 2.55 16.94 -16.30
C ARG A 36 2.68 16.08 -15.05
N ILE A 37 1.61 16.00 -14.25
CA ILE A 37 1.56 15.14 -13.07
C ILE A 37 1.60 13.68 -13.50
N ARG A 38 0.85 13.31 -14.54
CA ARG A 38 0.85 11.95 -15.10
C ARG A 38 2.26 11.53 -15.52
N ALA A 39 2.95 12.35 -16.31
CA ALA A 39 4.31 12.06 -16.76
C ALA A 39 5.33 11.88 -15.62
N VAL A 40 5.11 12.52 -14.47
CA VAL A 40 5.93 12.30 -13.26
C VAL A 40 5.56 10.98 -12.60
N ASN A 41 4.26 10.71 -12.42
CA ASN A 41 3.77 9.50 -11.76
C ASN A 41 4.10 8.23 -12.57
N GLU A 42 4.08 8.29 -13.90
CA GLU A 42 4.40 7.16 -14.77
C GLU A 42 5.84 6.68 -14.58
N LYS A 43 6.78 7.59 -14.28
CA LYS A 43 8.17 7.24 -13.92
C LYS A 43 8.26 6.41 -12.63
N HIS A 44 7.22 6.45 -11.81
CA HIS A 44 7.09 5.68 -10.58
C HIS A 44 6.10 4.50 -10.73
N GLY A 45 5.64 4.19 -11.95
CA GLY A 45 4.71 3.09 -12.23
C GLY A 45 3.25 3.40 -11.96
N ASP A 46 2.88 4.67 -11.73
CA ASP A 46 1.51 5.12 -11.50
C ASP A 46 0.96 5.86 -12.72
N ASP A 47 -0.21 5.47 -13.21
CA ASP A 47 -0.80 5.97 -14.47
C ASP A 47 -1.74 7.18 -14.29
N HIS A 48 -1.88 7.75 -13.09
CA HIS A 48 -2.83 8.85 -12.83
C HIS A 48 -2.22 10.25 -12.98
N GLY A 49 -2.99 11.20 -13.53
CA GLY A 49 -2.61 12.62 -13.61
C GLY A 49 -3.14 13.49 -12.46
N VAL A 50 -3.79 12.90 -11.45
CA VAL A 50 -4.42 13.68 -10.38
C VAL A 50 -3.42 14.08 -9.29
N ASN A 51 -3.40 15.37 -8.92
CA ASN A 51 -2.68 15.87 -7.76
C ASN A 51 -3.27 15.29 -6.45
N LEU A 52 -2.46 14.63 -5.63
CA LEU A 52 -2.93 13.98 -4.39
C LEU A 52 -3.50 14.94 -3.34
N GLY A 53 -3.07 16.22 -3.34
CA GLY A 53 -3.66 17.26 -2.49
C GLY A 53 -5.10 17.58 -2.92
N LYS A 54 -5.34 17.74 -4.22
CA LYS A 54 -6.70 17.93 -4.78
C LYS A 54 -7.57 16.68 -4.56
N LEU A 55 -7.01 15.48 -4.72
CA LEU A 55 -7.70 14.22 -4.43
C LEU A 55 -8.17 14.15 -2.98
N ARG A 56 -7.31 14.55 -2.02
CA ARG A 56 -7.67 14.60 -0.59
C ARG A 56 -8.71 15.68 -0.29
N ALA A 57 -8.68 16.82 -0.99
CA ALA A 57 -9.71 17.85 -0.86
C ALA A 57 -11.09 17.32 -1.32
N LEU A 58 -11.11 16.57 -2.43
CA LEU A 58 -12.30 15.88 -2.92
C LEU A 58 -12.80 14.84 -1.90
N ALA A 59 -11.92 13.98 -1.39
CA ALA A 59 -12.27 13.01 -0.35
C ALA A 59 -12.84 13.68 0.91
N LYS A 60 -12.26 14.81 1.35
CA LYS A 60 -12.75 15.58 2.50
C LYS A 60 -14.17 16.10 2.28
N ARG A 61 -14.49 16.56 1.06
CA ARG A 61 -15.85 17.01 0.71
C ARG A 61 -16.84 15.85 0.69
N LEU A 62 -16.46 14.72 0.11
CA LEU A 62 -17.30 13.52 0.03
C LEU A 62 -17.52 12.84 1.38
N LYS A 63 -16.56 12.96 2.31
CA LYS A 63 -16.53 12.21 3.58
C LYS A 63 -16.58 10.70 3.32
N THR A 64 -16.78 9.91 4.37
CA THR A 64 -16.87 8.45 4.27
C THR A 64 -18.18 8.01 3.62
N GLN A 65 -18.09 7.30 2.50
CA GLN A 65 -19.21 6.73 1.72
C GLN A 65 -18.83 5.33 1.22
N GLN A 66 -19.23 4.27 1.93
CA GLN A 66 -18.78 2.90 1.63
C GLN A 66 -19.27 2.36 0.29
N GLU A 67 -20.55 2.53 -0.04
CA GLU A 67 -21.09 2.00 -1.30
C GLU A 67 -20.47 2.74 -2.50
N LEU A 68 -20.32 4.06 -2.41
CA LEU A 68 -19.59 4.84 -3.41
C LEU A 68 -18.13 4.38 -3.54
N ALA A 69 -17.44 4.07 -2.44
CA ALA A 69 -16.08 3.55 -2.48
C ALA A 69 -16.00 2.22 -3.26
N ARG A 70 -16.96 1.32 -3.05
CA ARG A 70 -17.04 0.05 -3.81
C ARG A 70 -17.30 0.29 -5.29
N GLU A 71 -18.23 1.18 -5.63
CA GLU A 71 -18.50 1.57 -7.02
C GLU A 71 -17.26 2.20 -7.69
N LEU A 72 -16.60 3.14 -7.00
CA LEU A 72 -15.35 3.76 -7.46
C LEU A 72 -14.22 2.75 -7.63
N TRP A 73 -14.13 1.73 -6.78
CA TRP A 73 -13.13 0.67 -6.91
C TRP A 73 -13.35 -0.17 -8.17
N GLY A 74 -14.62 -0.47 -8.47
CA GLY A 74 -15.06 -1.26 -9.61
C GLY A 74 -14.88 -0.59 -10.98
N THR A 75 -14.58 0.72 -11.04
CA THR A 75 -14.26 1.39 -12.31
C THR A 75 -12.89 1.01 -12.86
N GLU A 76 -12.05 0.41 -12.03
CA GLU A 76 -10.64 0.08 -12.32
C GLU A 76 -9.70 1.27 -12.57
N GLU A 77 -10.23 2.48 -12.68
CA GLU A 77 -9.46 3.72 -12.86
C GLU A 77 -8.63 4.04 -11.61
N THR A 78 -7.32 4.22 -11.77
CA THR A 78 -6.40 4.45 -10.64
C THR A 78 -6.80 5.63 -9.76
N ALA A 79 -7.18 6.78 -10.35
CA ALA A 79 -7.61 7.94 -9.58
C ALA A 79 -8.90 7.66 -8.77
N ALA A 80 -9.83 6.89 -9.34
CA ALA A 80 -11.07 6.49 -8.66
C ALA A 80 -10.78 5.50 -7.53
N ARG A 81 -9.90 4.52 -7.74
CA ARG A 81 -9.45 3.59 -6.70
C ARG A 81 -8.73 4.30 -5.56
N LEU A 82 -7.84 5.25 -5.85
CA LEU A 82 -7.19 6.06 -4.80
C LEU A 82 -8.23 6.87 -4.00
N LEU A 83 -9.24 7.43 -4.66
CA LEU A 83 -10.34 8.11 -3.96
C LEU A 83 -11.17 7.15 -3.11
N ALA A 84 -11.50 5.96 -3.64
CA ALA A 84 -12.23 4.92 -2.92
C ALA A 84 -11.56 4.59 -1.58
N LEU A 85 -10.24 4.43 -1.57
CA LEU A 85 -9.46 4.14 -0.37
C LEU A 85 -9.50 5.27 0.67
N LEU A 86 -9.74 6.52 0.24
CA LEU A 86 -9.87 7.68 1.13
C LEU A 86 -11.29 7.85 1.70
N VAL A 87 -12.32 7.34 1.01
CA VAL A 87 -13.74 7.51 1.39
C VAL A 87 -14.40 6.22 1.89
N CYS A 88 -13.69 5.10 1.92
CA CYS A 88 -14.20 3.83 2.44
C CYS A 88 -14.26 3.78 3.98
N ARG A 89 -14.92 2.73 4.50
CA ARG A 89 -14.82 2.25 5.88
C ARG A 89 -13.92 1.02 5.89
N PRO A 90 -12.66 1.11 6.34
CA PRO A 90 -11.72 -0.01 6.26
C PRO A 90 -12.20 -1.33 6.87
N LYS A 91 -12.97 -1.26 7.96
CA LYS A 91 -13.49 -2.43 8.68
C LYS A 91 -14.75 -3.06 8.06
N ALA A 92 -15.26 -2.49 6.96
CA ALA A 92 -16.47 -2.97 6.29
C ALA A 92 -16.17 -3.88 5.08
N PHE A 93 -14.89 -4.09 4.77
CA PHE A 93 -14.47 -5.02 3.73
C PHE A 93 -14.25 -6.40 4.33
N GLU A 94 -14.76 -7.42 3.65
CA GLU A 94 -14.55 -8.82 4.01
C GLU A 94 -13.13 -9.29 3.64
N ARG A 95 -12.67 -10.39 4.24
CA ARG A 95 -11.35 -10.98 3.97
C ARG A 95 -11.10 -11.22 2.48
N ASP A 96 -12.03 -11.90 1.81
CA ASP A 96 -11.89 -12.26 0.38
C ASP A 96 -12.02 -11.04 -0.54
N GLU A 97 -12.78 -10.03 -0.11
CA GLU A 97 -12.88 -8.76 -0.82
C GLU A 97 -11.51 -8.06 -0.81
N LEU A 98 -10.83 -8.01 0.35
CA LEU A 98 -9.49 -7.42 0.46
C LEU A 98 -8.43 -8.17 -0.35
N ASP A 99 -8.48 -9.51 -0.39
CA ASP A 99 -7.58 -10.32 -1.24
C ASP A 99 -7.78 -10.00 -2.73
N THR A 100 -9.05 -9.96 -3.17
CA THR A 100 -9.41 -9.59 -4.55
C THR A 100 -8.96 -8.18 -4.89
N MET A 101 -9.18 -7.22 -3.98
CA MET A 101 -8.72 -5.85 -4.14
C MET A 101 -7.20 -5.77 -4.26
N LEU A 102 -6.44 -6.49 -3.42
CA LEU A 102 -4.97 -6.48 -3.49
C LEU A 102 -4.46 -6.99 -4.84
N ARG A 103 -5.00 -8.11 -5.32
CA ARG A 103 -4.64 -8.69 -6.63
C ARG A 103 -5.05 -7.80 -7.81
N GLY A 104 -6.09 -6.98 -7.63
CA GLY A 104 -6.51 -5.97 -8.61
C GLY A 104 -5.70 -4.66 -8.55
N ALA A 105 -4.93 -4.41 -7.50
CA ALA A 105 -4.19 -3.16 -7.25
C ALA A 105 -2.88 -3.10 -8.04
N ARG A 106 -2.98 -2.88 -9.36
CA ARG A 106 -1.85 -2.94 -10.31
C ARG A 106 -0.79 -1.88 -10.09
N THR A 107 -1.18 -0.65 -9.75
CA THR A 107 -0.26 0.48 -9.60
C THR A 107 0.33 0.53 -8.18
N PRO A 108 1.63 0.88 -8.03
CA PRO A 108 2.28 0.96 -6.73
C PRO A 108 1.51 1.80 -5.70
N LYS A 109 0.99 2.98 -6.09
CA LYS A 109 0.27 3.85 -5.17
C LYS A 109 -1.03 3.23 -4.65
N VAL A 110 -1.81 2.59 -5.52
CA VAL A 110 -3.08 1.95 -5.12
C VAL A 110 -2.79 0.79 -4.17
N HIS A 111 -1.80 -0.03 -4.50
CA HIS A 111 -1.36 -1.13 -3.65
C HIS A 111 -0.94 -0.63 -2.25
N ASP A 112 -0.04 0.36 -2.20
CA ASP A 112 0.47 0.90 -0.95
C ASP A 112 -0.62 1.57 -0.10
N TRP A 113 -1.53 2.32 -0.73
CA TRP A 113 -2.65 2.95 -0.02
C TRP A 113 -3.67 1.92 0.45
N LEU A 114 -3.93 0.85 -0.32
CA LEU A 114 -4.82 -0.23 0.10
C LEU A 114 -4.27 -0.89 1.36
N VAL A 115 -3.01 -1.31 1.34
CA VAL A 115 -2.38 -1.94 2.51
C VAL A 115 -2.34 -0.96 3.69
N GLY A 116 -1.82 0.24 3.46
CA GLY A 116 -1.56 1.23 4.50
C GLY A 116 -2.80 1.84 5.13
N TYR A 117 -3.82 2.19 4.33
CA TYR A 117 -5.00 2.92 4.82
C TYR A 117 -6.16 2.00 5.18
N VAL A 118 -6.24 0.83 4.54
CA VAL A 118 -7.36 -0.10 4.66
C VAL A 118 -6.95 -1.37 5.41
N VAL A 119 -6.07 -2.19 4.82
CA VAL A 119 -5.82 -3.56 5.32
C VAL A 119 -5.22 -3.55 6.73
N LYS A 120 -4.27 -2.66 7.02
CA LYS A 120 -3.68 -2.51 8.36
C LYS A 120 -4.71 -2.23 9.47
N LYS A 121 -5.89 -1.70 9.12
CA LYS A 121 -6.98 -1.37 10.07
C LYS A 121 -8.09 -2.43 10.09
N SER A 122 -8.01 -3.42 9.22
CA SER A 122 -9.00 -4.49 9.07
C SER A 122 -8.89 -5.51 10.21
N PRO A 123 -10.01 -6.10 10.68
CA PRO A 123 -9.96 -7.26 11.56
C PRO A 123 -9.28 -8.49 10.92
N HIS A 124 -9.22 -8.54 9.57
CA HIS A 124 -8.64 -9.65 8.81
C HIS A 124 -7.12 -9.53 8.60
N ALA A 125 -6.47 -8.51 9.16
CA ALA A 125 -5.07 -8.20 8.88
C ALA A 125 -4.11 -9.36 9.19
N GLU A 126 -4.30 -10.09 10.30
CA GLU A 126 -3.41 -11.20 10.66
C GLU A 126 -3.58 -12.41 9.73
N GLU A 127 -4.81 -12.75 9.40
CA GLU A 127 -5.11 -13.84 8.46
C GLU A 127 -4.52 -13.53 7.08
N LEU A 128 -4.73 -12.32 6.58
CA LEU A 128 -4.17 -11.86 5.30
C LEU A 128 -2.64 -11.78 5.35
N ARG A 129 -2.04 -11.36 6.47
CA ARG A 129 -0.57 -11.34 6.63
C ARG A 129 0.02 -12.73 6.44
N LEU A 130 -0.57 -13.76 7.05
CA LEU A 130 -0.10 -15.14 6.94
C LEU A 130 -0.29 -15.68 5.52
N ALA A 131 -1.47 -15.49 4.93
CA ALA A 131 -1.77 -15.92 3.57
C ALA A 131 -0.86 -15.25 2.54
N TRP A 132 -0.71 -13.93 2.61
CA TRP A 132 0.07 -13.17 1.63
C TRP A 132 1.56 -13.40 1.78
N SER A 133 2.10 -13.54 3.00
CA SER A 133 3.55 -13.79 3.19
C SER A 133 4.02 -15.12 2.57
N ALA A 134 3.11 -16.08 2.39
CA ALA A 134 3.36 -17.36 1.74
C ALA A 134 3.01 -17.38 0.24
N ASP A 135 2.45 -16.29 -0.31
CA ASP A 135 2.03 -16.23 -1.71
C ASP A 135 3.24 -16.24 -2.65
N PRO A 136 3.21 -17.01 -3.76
CA PRO A 136 4.29 -17.04 -4.74
C PRO A 136 4.43 -15.74 -5.54
N ASP A 137 3.39 -14.91 -5.62
CA ASP A 137 3.46 -13.61 -6.27
C ASP A 137 4.22 -12.62 -5.35
N PRO A 138 5.39 -12.10 -5.78
CA PRO A 138 6.19 -11.18 -4.97
C PRO A 138 5.46 -9.87 -4.64
N VAL A 139 4.50 -9.44 -5.46
CA VAL A 139 3.67 -8.27 -5.18
C VAL A 139 2.75 -8.55 -3.99
N VAL A 140 2.06 -9.69 -4.01
CA VAL A 140 1.19 -10.09 -2.88
C VAL A 140 2.02 -10.34 -1.63
N ALA A 141 3.15 -11.04 -1.75
CA ALA A 141 4.07 -11.27 -0.65
C ALA A 141 4.56 -9.97 -0.01
N SER A 142 4.80 -8.92 -0.81
CA SER A 142 5.21 -7.62 -0.28
C SER A 142 4.18 -7.00 0.67
N ALA A 143 2.88 -7.22 0.43
CA ALA A 143 1.82 -6.79 1.34
C ALA A 143 1.84 -7.59 2.65
N GLY A 144 2.10 -8.91 2.59
CA GLY A 144 2.32 -9.75 3.76
C GLY A 144 3.48 -9.26 4.63
N TRP A 145 4.60 -8.89 4.00
CA TRP A 145 5.74 -8.28 4.70
C TRP A 145 5.42 -6.91 5.28
N ALA A 146 4.69 -6.05 4.57
CA ALA A 146 4.26 -4.75 5.09
C ALA A 146 3.34 -4.85 6.31
N LEU A 147 2.49 -5.88 6.37
CA LEU A 147 1.68 -6.21 7.55
C LEU A 147 2.53 -6.81 8.68
N THR A 148 3.56 -7.59 8.33
CA THR A 148 4.53 -8.11 9.31
C THR A 148 5.31 -6.99 9.98
N THR A 149 5.80 -6.00 9.23
CA THR A 149 6.43 -4.80 9.78
C THR A 149 5.52 -4.06 10.78
N GLU A 150 4.24 -3.89 10.44
CA GLU A 150 3.27 -3.28 11.35
C GLU A 150 3.12 -4.06 12.67
N ARG A 151 3.06 -5.40 12.57
CA ARG A 151 2.92 -6.27 13.73
C ARG A 151 4.18 -6.26 14.59
N VAL A 152 5.37 -6.31 14.00
CA VAL A 152 6.66 -6.16 14.72
C VAL A 152 6.68 -4.88 15.57
N ALA A 153 6.16 -3.78 15.03
CA ALA A 153 6.14 -2.49 15.72
C ALA A 153 5.10 -2.38 16.84
N LYS A 154 3.95 -3.05 16.71
CA LYS A 154 2.77 -2.80 17.57
C LYS A 154 2.30 -3.95 18.44
N LYS A 155 2.46 -5.20 17.96
CA LYS A 155 1.95 -6.43 18.59
C LYS A 155 2.91 -7.61 18.32
N PRO A 156 4.18 -7.51 18.77
CA PRO A 156 5.22 -8.47 18.44
C PRO A 156 5.02 -9.83 19.12
N GLU A 157 4.16 -9.94 20.14
CA GLU A 157 3.95 -11.15 20.91
C GLU A 157 3.56 -12.31 19.99
N GLY A 158 4.28 -13.43 20.10
CA GLY A 158 4.08 -14.63 19.29
C GLY A 158 4.61 -14.53 17.85
N LEU A 159 5.39 -13.50 17.49
CA LEU A 159 6.22 -13.53 16.28
C LEU A 159 7.54 -14.25 16.56
N ASP A 160 7.96 -15.08 15.61
CA ASP A 160 9.32 -15.61 15.56
C ASP A 160 10.23 -14.60 14.86
N LEU A 161 10.73 -13.61 15.61
CA LEU A 161 11.59 -12.56 15.07
C LEU A 161 12.93 -13.10 14.56
N ALA A 162 13.47 -14.14 15.21
CA ALA A 162 14.69 -14.80 14.76
C ALA A 162 14.45 -15.48 13.40
N GLY A 163 13.37 -16.24 13.26
CA GLY A 163 12.99 -16.84 11.98
C GLY A 163 12.70 -15.83 10.88
N LEU A 164 12.11 -14.66 11.20
CA LEU A 164 11.94 -13.58 10.22
C LEU A 164 13.30 -13.06 9.73
N LEU A 165 14.28 -12.87 10.62
CA LEU A 165 15.63 -12.45 10.25
C LEU A 165 16.34 -13.50 9.39
N ASP A 166 16.16 -14.80 9.67
CA ASP A 166 16.70 -15.88 8.85
C ASP A 166 16.14 -15.85 7.43
N VAL A 167 14.82 -15.64 7.29
CA VAL A 167 14.17 -15.51 5.97
C VAL A 167 14.67 -14.28 5.23
N ILE A 168 14.82 -13.15 5.92
CA ILE A 168 15.35 -11.92 5.34
C ILE A 168 16.77 -12.13 4.82
N GLU A 169 17.65 -12.68 5.65
CA GLU A 169 19.04 -12.93 5.29
C GLU A 169 19.17 -13.85 4.07
N ALA A 170 18.35 -14.90 4.02
CA ALA A 170 18.40 -15.87 2.95
C ALA A 170 17.81 -15.39 1.61
N ARG A 171 16.84 -14.46 1.63
CA ARG A 171 16.00 -14.18 0.44
C ARG A 171 15.94 -12.73 -0.01
N MET A 172 16.19 -11.76 0.87
CA MET A 172 15.93 -10.34 0.55
C MET A 172 16.77 -9.83 -0.62
N LYS A 173 18.04 -10.25 -0.71
CA LYS A 173 18.98 -9.78 -1.74
C LYS A 173 18.52 -10.08 -3.17
N ASP A 174 17.89 -11.23 -3.36
CA ASP A 174 17.44 -11.70 -4.68
C ASP A 174 15.93 -11.48 -4.90
N ALA A 175 15.24 -10.88 -3.92
CA ALA A 175 13.82 -10.58 -4.04
C ALA A 175 13.56 -9.43 -5.05
N PRO A 176 12.45 -9.46 -5.80
CA PRO A 176 12.06 -8.35 -6.66
C PRO A 176 11.85 -7.05 -5.87
N ASP A 177 12.10 -5.89 -6.49
CA ASP A 177 12.20 -4.57 -5.86
C ASP A 177 11.16 -4.29 -4.77
N ARG A 178 9.87 -4.52 -5.04
CA ARG A 178 8.79 -4.26 -4.07
C ARG A 178 8.87 -5.18 -2.84
N LEU A 179 9.14 -6.46 -3.07
CA LEU A 179 9.29 -7.43 -1.99
C LEU A 179 10.58 -7.15 -1.20
N GLN A 180 11.69 -6.87 -1.89
CA GLN A 180 12.95 -6.48 -1.29
C GLN A 180 12.80 -5.25 -0.39
N TRP A 181 12.08 -4.22 -0.85
CA TRP A 181 11.77 -3.04 -0.07
C TRP A 181 10.98 -3.37 1.20
N ALA A 182 9.93 -4.19 1.08
CA ALA A 182 9.09 -4.59 2.23
C ALA A 182 9.88 -5.41 3.26
N MET A 183 10.74 -6.31 2.81
CA MET A 183 11.65 -7.09 3.66
C MET A 183 12.69 -6.22 4.35
N ASN A 184 13.30 -5.26 3.64
CA ASN A 184 14.26 -4.31 4.21
C ASN A 184 13.61 -3.42 5.28
N HIS A 185 12.37 -3.00 5.05
CA HIS A 185 11.62 -2.26 6.07
C HIS A 185 11.33 -3.12 7.31
N CYS A 186 10.99 -4.41 7.13
CA CYS A 186 10.82 -5.33 8.26
C CYS A 186 12.14 -5.53 9.04
N LEU A 187 13.26 -5.71 8.33
CA LEU A 187 14.60 -5.77 8.92
C LEU A 187 14.91 -4.54 9.78
N ALA A 188 14.70 -3.35 9.21
CA ALA A 188 14.91 -2.10 9.91
C ALA A 188 13.99 -1.99 11.13
N GLN A 189 12.70 -2.32 10.99
CA GLN A 189 11.75 -2.25 12.11
C GLN A 189 12.11 -3.21 13.26
N ILE A 190 12.55 -4.43 12.96
CA ILE A 190 13.04 -5.37 13.97
C ILE A 190 14.23 -4.75 14.68
N GLY A 191 15.22 -4.27 13.92
CA GLY A 191 16.42 -3.66 14.48
C GLY A 191 16.16 -2.38 15.27
N ILE A 192 15.12 -1.62 14.97
CA ILE A 192 14.73 -0.41 15.71
C ILE A 192 14.04 -0.77 17.02
N SER A 193 13.03 -1.64 16.97
CA SER A 193 12.10 -1.89 18.07
C SER A 193 12.54 -2.96 19.07
N HIS A 194 13.43 -3.86 18.68
CA HIS A 194 13.80 -5.04 19.49
C HIS A 194 15.30 -5.06 19.70
N GLU A 195 15.75 -4.55 20.85
CA GLU A 195 17.17 -4.33 21.16
C GLU A 195 17.97 -5.64 21.09
N GLU A 196 17.39 -6.74 21.59
CA GLU A 196 18.02 -8.07 21.57
C GLU A 196 18.30 -8.58 20.15
N HIS A 197 17.60 -8.07 19.14
CA HIS A 197 17.77 -8.42 17.74
C HIS A 197 18.55 -7.38 16.92
N ARG A 198 18.83 -6.21 17.50
CA ARG A 198 19.44 -5.05 16.81
C ARG A 198 20.77 -5.39 16.16
N ALA A 199 21.69 -6.02 16.90
CA ALA A 199 23.01 -6.39 16.39
C ALA A 199 22.91 -7.35 15.19
N ARG A 200 21.95 -8.29 15.22
CA ARG A 200 21.73 -9.21 14.10
C ARG A 200 21.16 -8.49 12.89
N ALA A 201 20.19 -7.60 13.09
CA ALA A 201 19.58 -6.83 12.01
C ALA A 201 20.60 -5.93 11.29
N LEU A 202 21.45 -5.23 12.05
CA LEU A 202 22.56 -4.43 11.51
C LEU A 202 23.50 -5.29 10.67
N GLY A 203 23.96 -6.42 11.21
CA GLY A 203 24.88 -7.30 10.49
C GLY A 203 24.29 -7.89 9.20
N ILE A 204 22.98 -8.19 9.17
CA ILE A 204 22.30 -8.59 7.92
C ILE A 204 22.30 -7.44 6.91
N GLY A 205 21.95 -6.23 7.33
CA GLY A 205 21.94 -5.05 6.47
C GLY A 205 23.32 -4.77 5.85
N GLU A 206 24.38 -4.86 6.65
CA GLU A 206 25.77 -4.71 6.21
C GLU A 206 26.23 -5.78 5.22
N ARG A 207 25.85 -7.05 5.43
CA ARG A 207 26.21 -8.14 4.52
C ARG A 207 25.48 -8.06 3.19
N LEU A 208 24.20 -7.69 3.22
CA LEU A 208 23.35 -7.72 2.03
C LEU A 208 23.46 -6.45 1.19
N GLU A 209 23.78 -5.30 1.81
CA GLU A 209 23.94 -3.99 1.17
C GLU A 209 22.72 -3.52 0.36
N VAL A 210 21.53 -4.07 0.67
CA VAL A 210 20.27 -3.73 0.03
C VAL A 210 19.94 -2.25 0.27
N LEU A 211 19.69 -1.50 -0.81
CA LEU A 211 19.38 -0.07 -0.80
C LEU A 211 20.51 0.85 -0.26
N LYS A 212 21.76 0.36 -0.18
CA LYS A 212 22.92 1.14 0.28
C LYS A 212 23.10 2.45 -0.48
N ASP A 213 22.96 2.40 -1.81
CA ASP A 213 23.15 3.55 -2.72
C ASP A 213 21.82 4.23 -3.11
N TYR A 214 20.73 3.97 -2.37
CA TYR A 214 19.43 4.53 -2.71
C TYR A 214 19.44 6.06 -2.61
N PRO A 215 19.03 6.80 -3.66
CA PRO A 215 19.02 8.26 -3.65
C PRO A 215 18.16 8.81 -2.50
N THR A 216 18.80 9.53 -1.59
CA THR A 216 18.15 10.10 -0.40
C THR A 216 18.25 11.61 -0.46
N SER A 217 17.10 12.29 -0.48
CA SER A 217 17.04 13.76 -0.49
C SER A 217 17.64 14.36 0.79
N PRO A 218 18.18 15.59 0.73
CA PRO A 218 18.68 16.28 1.92
C PRO A 218 17.63 16.35 3.04
N GLY A 219 18.03 15.97 4.26
CA GLY A 219 17.15 15.94 5.44
C GLY A 219 16.32 14.67 5.61
N CYS A 220 16.34 13.74 4.66
CA CYS A 220 15.71 12.42 4.81
C CYS A 220 16.70 11.39 5.37
N THR A 221 16.19 10.42 6.13
CA THR A 221 16.97 9.25 6.56
C THR A 221 17.05 8.24 5.40
N SER A 222 18.24 7.73 5.11
CA SER A 222 18.43 6.70 4.07
C SER A 222 17.64 5.43 4.41
N PRO A 223 17.04 4.74 3.42
CA PRO A 223 16.36 3.47 3.65
C PRO A 223 17.33 2.30 3.83
N TYR A 224 18.64 2.50 3.69
CA TYR A 224 19.65 1.48 3.98
C TYR A 224 19.56 1.06 5.46
N ALA A 225 19.20 -0.20 5.72
CA ALA A 225 18.79 -0.65 7.06
C ALA A 225 19.76 -0.27 8.19
N PRO A 226 21.09 -0.42 8.07
CA PRO A 226 22.02 -0.02 9.13
C PRO A 226 21.97 1.47 9.48
N VAL A 227 21.90 2.34 8.47
CA VAL A 227 21.77 3.79 8.66
C VAL A 227 20.40 4.12 9.25
N TRP A 228 19.35 3.50 8.74
CA TRP A 228 18.00 3.74 9.20
C TRP A 228 17.81 3.33 10.66
N ILE A 229 18.25 2.12 11.03
CA ILE A 229 18.19 1.61 12.41
C ILE A 229 18.91 2.57 13.34
N THR A 230 20.19 2.88 13.05
CA THR A 230 21.02 3.72 13.92
C THR A 230 20.40 5.10 14.14
N GLU A 231 19.90 5.74 13.07
CA GLU A 231 19.30 7.07 13.17
C GLU A 231 17.98 7.08 13.95
N MET A 232 17.12 6.08 13.76
CA MET A 232 15.85 6.02 14.48
C MET A 232 16.03 5.72 15.96
N VAL A 233 17.03 4.92 16.32
CA VAL A 233 17.36 4.60 17.72
C VAL A 233 17.89 5.82 18.43
N ARG A 234 18.84 6.54 17.82
CA ARG A 234 19.34 7.83 18.34
C ARG A 234 18.19 8.81 18.62
N ARG A 235 17.23 8.94 17.69
CA ARG A 235 16.05 9.80 17.88
C ARG A 235 15.13 9.36 19.02
N GLN A 236 15.03 8.06 19.29
CA GLN A 236 14.23 7.54 20.40
C GLN A 236 14.89 7.79 21.75
N GLU A 237 16.22 7.75 21.81
CA GLU A 237 17.00 8.04 23.02
C GLU A 237 17.03 9.54 23.38
N GLU A 238 16.87 10.42 22.38
CA GLU A 238 16.84 11.88 22.55
C GLU A 238 15.45 12.46 22.85
N ALA A 239 14.38 11.67 22.71
CA ALA A 239 12.99 12.10 22.87
C ALA A 239 12.48 11.93 24.31
#